data_AF-A0A090QWY7-F1
#
_entry.id   AF-A0A090QWY7-F1
#
_cell.length_a   1.000
_cell.length_b   1.000
_cell.length_c   1.000
_cell.angle_alpha   90.00
_cell.angle_beta   90.00
_cell.angle_gamma   90.00
#
_symmetry.space_group_name_H-M   'P 1'
#
loop_
_entity.id
_entity.type
_entity.pdbx_description
1 polymer ?
#
loop_
_entity_poly.entity_id
_entity_poly.type
_entity_poly.pdbx_seq_one_letter_code
_entity_poly.pdbx_strand_id
1 'polypeptide(L)'
;MNADLMPSLSGHDPIMRAPLEKRFRVNAHNVDAKAFFGSLVKGTPFNMVIHPDVKGRLSLSLRDVTLDEVLGVVSDIYGYHTTRQATLFRSSRQRCAQK
;
A
#
# COMPACT_ATOMS: atom_id res chain seq x y z
N MET A 1 37.00 -46.53 2.23
CA MET A 1 36.97 -45.10 1.88
C MET A 1 35.55 -44.62 2.14
N ASN A 2 35.39 -43.62 3.00
CA ASN A 2 34.13 -43.15 3.58
C ASN A 2 33.17 -42.58 2.53
N ALA A 3 32.03 -43.27 2.34
CA ALA A 3 30.80 -42.68 1.86
C ALA A 3 30.08 -42.07 3.07
N ASP A 4 29.89 -40.75 3.06
CA ASP A 4 28.73 -40.03 3.60
C ASP A 4 29.06 -38.53 3.58
N LEU A 5 29.02 -37.95 2.37
CA LEU A 5 29.01 -36.50 2.21
C LEU A 5 27.56 -36.08 2.36
N MET A 6 27.20 -35.71 3.58
CA MET A 6 25.88 -35.16 3.89
C MET A 6 25.54 -34.02 2.92
N PRO A 7 24.36 -34.01 2.28
CA PRO A 7 23.88 -32.83 1.58
C PRO A 7 23.68 -31.76 2.63
N SER A 8 24.45 -30.67 2.54
CA SER A 8 24.26 -29.51 3.39
C SER A 8 22.82 -29.06 3.21
N LEU A 9 22.01 -29.20 4.26
CA LEU A 9 20.67 -28.64 4.30
C LEU A 9 20.82 -27.12 4.15
N SER A 10 20.77 -26.67 2.90
CA SER A 10 20.50 -25.29 2.54
C SER A 10 19.04 -25.01 2.86
N GLY A 11 18.70 -25.05 4.15
CA GLY A 11 17.52 -24.42 4.71
C GLY A 11 17.80 -22.93 4.86
N HIS A 12 18.13 -22.27 3.75
CA HIS A 12 17.83 -20.86 3.63
C HIS A 12 16.32 -20.78 3.46
N ASP A 13 15.58 -20.89 4.56
CA ASP A 13 14.22 -20.42 4.59
C ASP A 13 14.30 -18.93 4.24
N PRO A 14 13.82 -18.47 3.08
CA PRO A 14 13.56 -17.06 2.94
C PRO A 14 12.45 -16.81 3.96
N ILE A 15 12.82 -16.33 5.15
CA ILE A 15 11.88 -15.81 6.14
C ILE A 15 10.92 -14.98 5.32
N MET A 16 9.69 -15.49 5.24
CA MET A 16 8.60 -14.96 4.47
C MET A 16 8.64 -13.46 4.68
N ARG A 17 9.19 -12.72 3.70
CA ARG A 17 9.26 -11.27 3.75
C ARG A 17 7.82 -10.85 3.64
N ALA A 18 7.16 -10.73 4.79
CA ALA A 18 5.88 -10.06 4.91
C ALA A 18 6.01 -8.81 4.05
N PRO A 19 5.07 -8.56 3.13
CA PRO A 19 5.18 -7.43 2.22
C PRO A 19 5.44 -6.21 3.08
N LEU A 20 6.65 -5.66 2.94
CA LEU A 20 7.10 -4.50 3.69
C LEU A 20 6.13 -3.40 3.28
N GLU A 21 5.12 -3.14 4.12
CA GLU A 21 4.16 -2.10 3.83
C GLU A 21 4.95 -0.82 3.65
N LYS A 22 4.90 -0.26 2.45
CA LYS A 22 5.73 0.88 2.08
C LYS A 22 5.42 2.01 3.05
N ARG A 23 6.40 2.34 3.90
CA ARG A 23 6.30 3.42 4.88
C ARG A 23 6.71 4.72 4.20
N PHE A 24 5.95 5.77 4.48
CA PHE A 24 6.13 7.09 3.91
C PHE A 24 6.34 8.12 5.01
N ARG A 25 7.05 9.17 4.66
CA ARG A 25 7.12 10.38 5.47
C ARG A 25 6.38 11.48 4.73
N VAL A 26 5.49 12.15 5.42
CA VAL A 26 4.59 13.14 4.84
C VAL A 26 4.77 14.44 5.60
N ASN A 27 5.19 15.48 4.89
CA ASN A 27 5.31 16.83 5.44
C ASN A 27 4.49 17.77 4.56
N ALA A 28 3.30 18.13 5.02
CA ALA A 28 2.42 19.08 4.37
C ALA A 28 2.26 20.31 5.24
N HIS A 29 2.54 21.48 4.67
CA HIS A 29 2.35 22.77 5.31
C HIS A 29 1.51 23.65 4.39
N ASN A 30 0.28 23.95 4.81
CA ASN A 30 -0.64 24.80 4.07
C ASN A 30 -0.86 24.34 2.62
N VAL A 31 -0.97 23.03 2.42
CA VAL A 31 -1.10 22.39 1.09
C VAL A 31 -2.58 22.15 0.79
N ASP A 32 -3.00 22.42 -0.46
CA ASP A 32 -4.33 22.07 -0.93
C ASP A 32 -4.62 20.57 -0.77
N ALA A 33 -5.80 20.23 -0.25
CA ALA A 33 -6.21 18.85 -0.04
C ALA A 33 -6.06 17.98 -1.29
N LYS A 34 -6.49 18.48 -2.45
CA LYS A 34 -6.34 17.77 -3.73
C LYS A 34 -4.88 17.52 -4.10
N ALA A 35 -4.00 18.51 -3.89
CA ALA A 35 -2.58 18.41 -4.17
C ALA A 35 -1.88 17.43 -3.22
N PHE A 36 -2.32 17.40 -1.96
CA PHE A 36 -1.84 16.47 -0.94
C PHE A 36 -2.13 15.01 -1.33
N PHE A 37 -3.40 14.67 -1.60
CA PHE A 37 -3.77 13.31 -2.01
C PHE A 37 -3.09 12.89 -3.32
N GLY A 38 -3.00 13.81 -4.29
CA GLY A 38 -2.27 13.58 -5.54
C GLY A 38 -0.79 13.26 -5.32
N SER A 39 -0.14 13.91 -4.36
CA SER A 39 1.26 13.67 -4.01
C SER A 39 1.47 12.34 -3.29
N LEU A 40 0.48 11.89 -2.52
CA LEU A 40 0.53 10.64 -1.78
C LEU A 40 0.42 9.42 -2.70
N VAL A 41 -0.43 9.50 -3.73
CA VAL A 41 -0.58 8.41 -4.71
C VAL A 41 0.54 8.38 -5.75
N LYS A 42 1.15 9.54 -6.02
CA LYS A 42 2.30 9.70 -6.92
C LYS A 42 3.53 8.96 -6.35
N GLY A 43 3.71 7.71 -6.75
CA GLY A 43 4.78 6.83 -6.26
C GLY A 43 4.30 5.53 -5.61
N THR A 44 2.99 5.28 -5.64
CA THR A 44 2.37 4.00 -5.29
C THR A 44 1.74 3.35 -6.51
N PRO A 45 1.62 2.01 -6.56
CA PRO A 45 0.93 1.31 -7.65
C PRO A 45 -0.61 1.42 -7.55
N PHE A 46 -1.13 2.27 -6.67
CA PHE A 46 -2.56 2.37 -6.39
C PHE A 46 -3.21 3.53 -7.14
N ASN A 47 -4.44 3.30 -7.59
CA ASN A 47 -5.27 4.33 -8.21
C ASN A 47 -6.28 4.85 -7.18
N MET A 48 -6.43 6.17 -7.09
CA MET A 48 -7.33 6.82 -6.13
C MET A 48 -8.26 7.79 -6.85
N VAL A 49 -9.53 7.81 -6.44
CA VAL A 49 -10.52 8.77 -6.91
C VAL A 49 -10.70 9.84 -5.83
N ILE A 50 -10.43 11.10 -6.18
CA ILE A 50 -10.56 12.24 -5.27
C ILE A 50 -11.89 12.94 -5.57
N HIS A 51 -12.74 13.11 -4.56
CA HIS A 51 -14.02 13.81 -4.72
C HIS A 51 -13.79 15.31 -5.00
N PRO A 52 -14.54 15.95 -5.93
CA PRO A 52 -14.33 17.37 -6.28
C PRO A 52 -14.63 18.35 -5.14
N ASP A 53 -15.40 17.91 -4.13
CA ASP A 53 -15.74 18.69 -2.94
C ASP A 53 -14.62 18.74 -1.89
N VAL A 54 -13.55 17.96 -2.07
CA VAL A 54 -12.35 18.03 -1.23
C VAL A 54 -11.68 19.39 -1.44
N LYS A 55 -11.94 20.32 -0.53
CA LYS A 55 -11.42 21.69 -0.51
C LYS A 55 -10.96 22.07 0.88
N GLY A 56 -9.86 22.82 0.93
CA GLY A 56 -9.24 23.24 2.18
C GLY A 56 -7.72 23.10 2.12
N ARG A 57 -7.05 23.73 3.09
CA ARG A 57 -5.61 23.67 3.27
C ARG A 57 -5.29 22.78 4.47
N LEU A 58 -4.41 21.80 4.27
CA LEU A 58 -3.94 20.92 5.33
C LEU A 58 -2.51 21.27 5.75
N SER A 59 -2.28 21.19 7.05
CA SER A 59 -0.94 21.23 7.64
C SER A 59 -0.78 20.05 8.59
N LEU A 60 0.05 19.07 8.21
CA LEU A 60 0.31 17.86 8.98
C LEU A 60 1.71 17.32 8.68
N SER A 61 2.35 16.75 9.69
CA SER A 61 3.68 16.16 9.57
C SER A 61 3.65 14.76 10.19
N LEU A 62 3.74 13.73 9.35
CA LEU A 62 3.70 12.33 9.72
C LEU A 62 5.02 11.66 9.31
N ARG A 63 5.48 10.71 10.14
CA ARG A 63 6.72 9.96 9.92
C ARG A 63 6.43 8.48 10.08
N ASP A 64 6.95 7.69 9.14
CA ASP A 64 6.80 6.24 9.13
C ASP A 64 5.34 5.75 9.06
N VAL A 65 4.55 6.37 8.18
CA VAL A 65 3.12 6.08 8.04
C VAL A 65 2.82 5.34 6.75
N THR A 66 1.80 4.48 6.76
CA THR A 66 1.32 3.83 5.53
C THR A 66 0.34 4.74 4.79
N LEU A 67 0.01 4.35 3.56
CA LEU A 67 -1.06 4.99 2.81
C LEU A 67 -2.39 4.94 3.58
N ASP A 68 -2.67 3.87 4.33
CA ASP A 68 -3.93 3.72 5.07
C ASP A 68 -4.02 4.65 6.27
N GLU A 69 -2.94 4.71 7.04
CA GLU A 69 -2.83 5.58 8.20
C GLU A 69 -3.06 7.05 7.81
N VAL A 70 -2.40 7.52 6.74
CA VAL A 70 -2.57 8.89 6.26
C VAL A 70 -4.02 9.16 5.83
N LEU A 71 -4.63 8.22 5.11
CA LEU A 71 -6.01 8.37 4.67
C LEU A 71 -6.98 8.38 5.85
N GLY A 72 -6.75 7.53 6.86
CA GLY A 72 -7.53 7.51 8.09
C GLY A 72 -7.44 8.82 8.85
N VAL A 73 -6.23 9.35 9.06
CA VAL A 73 -6.02 10.63 9.76
C VAL A 73 -6.68 11.79 9.02
N VAL A 74 -6.53 11.86 7.69
CA VAL A 74 -7.16 12.94 6.92
C VAL A 74 -8.68 12.78 6.85
N SER A 75 -9.19 11.54 6.78
CA SER A 75 -10.62 11.24 6.87
C SER A 75 -11.21 11.63 8.22
N ASP A 76 -10.48 11.43 9.32
CA ASP A 76 -10.92 11.76 10.67
C ASP A 76 -10.95 13.28 10.89
N ILE A 77 -9.87 13.98 10.54
CA ILE A 77 -9.76 15.44 10.76
C ILE A 77 -10.71 16.23 9.83
N TYR A 78 -10.91 15.78 8.59
CA TYR A 78 -11.65 16.55 7.57
C TYR A 78 -12.95 15.88 7.09
N GLY A 79 -13.29 14.69 7.59
CA GLY A 79 -14.56 14.00 7.28
C GLY A 79 -14.66 13.39 5.88
N TYR A 80 -13.53 13.09 5.22
CA TYR A 80 -13.53 12.58 3.83
C TYR A 80 -13.56 11.05 3.72
N HIS A 81 -14.63 10.48 3.16
CA HIS A 81 -14.75 9.04 2.92
C HIS A 81 -13.87 8.59 1.74
N THR A 82 -12.78 7.86 2.00
CA THR A 82 -11.89 7.33 0.95
C THR A 82 -12.22 5.86 0.66
N THR A 83 -12.69 5.55 -0.56
CA THR A 83 -12.92 4.16 -0.99
C THR A 83 -11.77 3.67 -1.87
N ARG A 84 -11.11 2.57 -1.47
CA ARG A 84 -10.06 1.93 -2.26
C ARG A 84 -10.71 0.99 -3.27
N GLN A 85 -10.60 1.30 -4.56
CA GLN A 85 -10.94 0.33 -5.60
C GLN A 85 -9.69 -0.49 -5.92
N ALA A 86 -9.57 -1.66 -5.29
CA ALA A 86 -8.61 -2.65 -5.73
C ALA A 86 -9.11 -3.21 -7.08
N THR A 87 -8.52 -2.76 -8.18
CA THR A 87 -8.82 -3.32 -9.50
C THR A 87 -8.29 -4.76 -9.55
N LEU A 88 -9.13 -5.72 -9.19
CA LEU A 88 -8.87 -7.13 -9.36
C LEU A 88 -9.16 -7.51 -10.82
N PHE A 89 -8.12 -7.58 -11.65
CA PHE A 89 -8.20 -8.28 -12.91
C PHE A 89 -7.76 -9.74 -12.69
N ARG A 90 -8.74 -10.65 -12.58
CA ARG A 90 -8.48 -12.10 -12.66
C ARG A 90 -9.20 -12.68 -13.87
N SER A 91 -8.58 -12.55 -15.03
CA SER A 91 -8.89 -13.42 -16.17
C SER A 91 -8.07 -14.70 -16.03
N SER A 92 -8.73 -15.80 -15.62
CA SER A 92 -8.28 -17.14 -15.97
C SER A 92 -9.50 -18.05 -15.98
N ARG A 93 -10.04 -18.28 -17.19
CA ARG A 93 -10.69 -19.54 -17.50
C ARG A 93 -9.58 -20.59 -17.49
N GLN A 94 -9.54 -21.45 -16.47
CA GLN A 94 -9.00 -22.79 -16.65
C GLN A 94 -10.15 -23.78 -16.47
N ARG A 95 -10.32 -24.57 -17.53
CA ARG A 95 -11.35 -25.58 -17.68
C ARG A 95 -11.14 -26.72 -16.70
N CYS A 96 -12.22 -27.50 -16.60
CA CYS A 96 -12.31 -28.93 -16.39
C CYS A 96 -12.56 -29.40 -14.95
N ALA A 97 -13.68 -30.12 -14.88
CA ALA A 97 -14.18 -30.92 -13.78
C ALA A 97 -13.10 -31.81 -13.16
N GLN A 98 -13.14 -31.94 -11.84
CA GLN A 98 -12.63 -33.14 -11.17
C GLN A 98 -13.77 -33.69 -10.32
N LYS A 99 -14.33 -34.77 -10.84
CA LYS A 99 -15.27 -35.69 -10.20
C LYS A 99 -14.58 -36.44 -9.07
#